data_AF-A0A952SU58-F1
#
_entry.id   AF-A0A952SU58-F1
#
_cell.length_a   1.000
_cell.length_b   1.000
_cell.length_c   1.000
_cell.angle_alpha   90.00
_cell.angle_beta   90.00
_cell.angle_gamma   90.00
#
_symmetry.space_group_name_H-M   'P 1'
#
loop_
_entity.id
_entity.type
_entity.pdbx_description
1 polymer ?
#
loop_
_entity_poly.entity_id
_entity_poly.type
_entity_poly.pdbx_seq_one_letter_code
_entity_poly.pdbx_strand_id
1 'polypeptide(L)'
;MTKRERAELSSDLRASLTLAGKLRDELRTTLVRLEAETKALRTSTGPGRREQESRVQSRLHAAQEGMNVLMEVMKDYPELLRFEPPWSQSVGGSLSDRTKRWSKEVDSIGTKIDDLRLSIEAVGGP
;
A
#
# COMPACT_ATOMS: atom_id res chain seq x y z
N MET A 1 -18.48 -7.52 -14.25
CA MET A 1 -17.84 -8.85 -14.09
C MET A 1 -18.92 -9.90 -14.29
N THR A 2 -18.84 -10.65 -15.37
CA THR A 2 -19.82 -11.73 -15.63
C THR A 2 -19.56 -12.89 -14.66
N LYS A 3 -20.58 -13.71 -14.36
CA LYS A 3 -20.41 -14.94 -13.57
C LYS A 3 -19.33 -15.87 -14.16
N ARG A 4 -19.08 -15.80 -15.47
CA ARG A 4 -18.09 -16.58 -16.22
C ARG A 4 -16.65 -16.19 -15.88
N GLU A 5 -16.32 -14.90 -15.95
CA GLU A 5 -14.96 -14.40 -15.63
C GLU A 5 -14.56 -14.68 -14.16
N ARG A 6 -15.53 -14.75 -13.24
CA ARG A 6 -15.30 -15.06 -11.82
C ARG A 6 -15.05 -16.56 -11.58
N ALA A 7 -15.55 -17.41 -12.48
CA ALA A 7 -15.44 -18.86 -12.41
C ALA A 7 -14.17 -19.41 -13.08
N GLU A 8 -13.56 -18.68 -14.02
CA GLU A 8 -12.38 -19.12 -14.79
C GLU A 8 -11.01 -18.73 -14.16
N LEU A 9 -11.01 -18.20 -12.94
CA LEU A 9 -9.79 -17.86 -12.20
C LEU A 9 -9.03 -19.12 -11.74
N SER A 10 -7.73 -19.21 -12.07
CA SER A 10 -6.84 -20.20 -11.45
C SER A 10 -6.73 -19.94 -9.93
N SER A 11 -6.40 -20.99 -9.18
CA SER A 11 -6.21 -20.90 -7.73
C SER A 11 -5.15 -19.86 -7.38
N ASP A 12 -4.05 -19.84 -8.13
CA ASP A 12 -2.92 -18.92 -7.91
C ASP A 12 -3.32 -17.47 -8.16
N LEU A 13 -4.05 -17.20 -9.24
CA LEU A 13 -4.50 -15.84 -9.55
C LEU A 13 -5.49 -15.31 -8.50
N ARG A 14 -6.37 -16.17 -7.99
CA ARG A 14 -7.28 -15.80 -6.90
C ARG A 14 -6.50 -15.51 -5.61
N ALA A 15 -5.50 -16.32 -5.29
CA ALA A 15 -4.65 -16.10 -4.13
C ALA A 15 -3.87 -14.78 -4.24
N SER A 16 -3.30 -14.49 -5.41
CA SER A 16 -2.60 -13.23 -5.69
C SER A 16 -3.52 -12.01 -5.59
N LEU A 17 -4.76 -12.11 -6.08
CA LEU A 17 -5.74 -11.03 -5.96
C LEU A 17 -6.08 -10.74 -4.50
N THR A 18 -6.26 -11.78 -3.70
CA THR A 18 -6.50 -11.67 -2.26
C THR A 18 -5.29 -11.08 -1.53
N LEU A 19 -4.09 -11.55 -1.86
CA LEU A 19 -2.85 -11.05 -1.28
C LEU A 19 -2.64 -9.56 -1.59
N ALA A 20 -2.80 -9.15 -2.84
CA ALA A 20 -2.68 -7.75 -3.24
C ALA A 20 -3.68 -6.85 -2.51
N GLY A 21 -4.93 -7.30 -2.35
CA GLY A 21 -5.94 -6.62 -1.53
C GLY A 21 -5.54 -6.46 -0.07
N LYS A 22 -5.05 -7.55 0.55
CA LYS A 22 -4.61 -7.55 1.94
C LYS A 22 -3.41 -6.60 2.15
N LEU A 23 -2.38 -6.71 1.32
CA LEU A 23 -1.19 -5.84 1.39
C LEU A 23 -1.57 -4.37 1.25
N ARG A 24 -2.45 -4.04 0.30
CA ARG A 24 -2.97 -2.68 0.11
C ARG A 24 -3.63 -2.14 1.37
N ASP A 25 -4.48 -2.92 2.04
CA ASP A 25 -5.19 -2.48 3.24
C ASP A 25 -4.26 -2.32 4.46
N GLU A 26 -3.30 -3.24 4.60
CA GLU A 26 -2.25 -3.18 5.63
C GLU A 26 -1.36 -1.95 5.43
N LEU A 27 -0.93 -1.66 4.19
CA LEU A 27 -0.14 -0.50 3.85
C LEU A 27 -0.88 0.80 4.16
N ARG A 28 -2.15 0.93 3.76
CA ARG A 28 -2.93 2.14 4.09
C ARG A 28 -3.06 2.38 5.58
N THR A 29 -3.34 1.32 6.34
CA THR A 29 -3.41 1.41 7.80
C THR A 29 -2.07 1.84 8.38
N THR A 30 -0.98 1.27 7.87
CA THR A 30 0.39 1.60 8.29
C THR A 30 0.73 3.05 7.98
N LEU A 31 0.36 3.55 6.80
CA LEU A 31 0.59 4.94 6.38
C LEU A 31 -0.14 5.95 7.26
N VAL A 32 -1.41 5.72 7.59
CA VAL A 32 -2.15 6.59 8.51
C VAL A 32 -1.46 6.67 9.88
N ARG A 33 -0.96 5.53 10.38
CA ARG A 33 -0.23 5.53 11.64
C ARG A 33 1.13 6.22 11.53
N LEU A 34 1.87 6.00 10.43
CA LEU A 34 3.14 6.68 10.17
C LEU A 34 2.97 8.20 10.09
N GLU A 35 1.92 8.69 9.45
CA GLU A 35 1.60 10.12 9.42
C GLU A 35 1.41 10.69 10.83
N ALA A 36 0.61 10.02 11.65
CA ALA A 36 0.36 10.44 13.02
C ALA A 36 1.64 10.42 13.87
N GLU A 37 2.43 9.36 13.77
CA GLU A 37 3.68 9.20 14.52
C GLU A 37 4.76 10.19 14.07
N THR A 38 4.86 10.47 12.76
CA THR A 38 5.78 11.48 12.20
C THR A 38 5.41 12.88 12.66
N LYS A 39 4.11 13.21 12.67
CA LYS A 39 3.62 14.47 13.23
C LYS A 39 3.97 14.60 14.71
N ALA A 40 3.78 13.54 15.49
CA ALA A 40 4.15 13.51 16.91
C ALA A 40 5.67 13.63 17.11
N LEU A 41 6.47 13.00 16.23
CA LEU A 41 7.93 13.06 16.30
C LEU A 41 8.46 14.48 16.09
N ARG A 42 7.83 15.26 15.20
CA ARG A 42 8.19 16.65 14.93
C ARG A 42 8.09 17.55 16.18
N THR A 43 7.16 17.25 17.08
CA THR A 43 6.96 18.02 18.32
C THR A 43 7.61 17.35 19.54
N SER A 44 8.17 16.15 19.37
CA SER A 44 8.76 15.36 20.45
C SER A 44 10.13 15.91 20.85
N THR A 45 10.36 16.04 22.15
CA THR A 45 11.64 16.43 22.75
C THR A 45 11.96 15.53 23.94
N GLY A 46 13.24 15.41 24.27
CA GLY A 46 13.69 14.66 25.45
C GLY A 46 14.02 13.18 25.21
N PRO A 47 14.21 12.40 26.29
CA PRO A 47 14.88 11.09 26.25
C PRO A 47 14.18 10.03 25.39
N GLY A 48 12.85 10.07 25.28
CA GLY A 48 12.06 9.10 24.49
C GLY A 48 12.02 9.37 22.97
N ARG A 49 12.57 10.51 22.53
CA ARG A 49 12.50 10.92 21.12
C ARG A 49 13.23 9.94 20.19
N ARG A 50 14.43 9.49 20.56
CA ARG A 50 15.23 8.56 19.73
C ARG A 50 14.54 7.20 19.56
N GLU A 51 13.88 6.71 20.61
CA GLU A 51 13.11 5.46 20.54
C GLU A 51 11.88 5.63 19.64
N GLN A 52 11.20 6.78 19.73
CA GLN A 52 10.10 7.11 18.83
C GLN A 52 10.56 7.19 17.38
N GLU A 53 11.70 7.81 17.12
CA GLU A 53 12.30 7.89 15.78
C GLU A 53 12.65 6.52 15.22
N SER A 54 13.33 5.67 16.00
CA SER A 54 13.66 4.30 15.61
C SER A 54 12.40 3.49 15.27
N ARG A 55 11.34 3.62 16.08
CA ARG A 55 10.05 2.96 15.80
C ARG A 55 9.40 3.46 14.51
N VAL A 56 9.45 4.76 14.24
CA VAL A 56 8.91 5.35 13.02
C VAL A 56 9.71 4.89 11.80
N GLN A 57 11.04 4.87 11.88
CA GLN A 57 11.92 4.37 10.81
C GLN A 57 11.68 2.88 10.52
N SER A 58 11.61 2.03 11.55
CA SER A 58 11.32 0.60 11.38
C SER A 58 9.98 0.36 10.72
N ARG A 59 8.97 1.17 11.04
CA ARG A 59 7.65 1.06 10.41
C ARG A 59 7.66 1.57 8.97
N LEU A 60 8.41 2.63 8.66
CA LEU A 60 8.61 3.09 7.30
C LEU A 60 9.26 1.99 6.45
N HIS A 61 10.29 1.34 6.98
CA HIS A 61 10.94 0.20 6.31
C HIS A 61 9.94 -0.92 6.01
N ALA A 62 9.15 -1.34 6.99
CA ALA A 62 8.13 -2.36 6.78
C ALA A 62 7.08 -1.96 5.72
N ALA A 63 6.72 -0.67 5.66
CA ALA A 63 5.83 -0.16 4.61
C ALA A 63 6.48 -0.20 3.22
N GLN A 64 7.77 0.11 3.11
CA GLN A 64 8.53 0.00 1.86
C GLN A 64 8.63 -1.46 1.39
N GLU A 65 8.92 -2.40 2.30
CA GLU A 65 8.94 -3.83 1.98
C GLU A 65 7.57 -4.32 1.52
N GLY A 66 6.50 -3.97 2.24
CA GLY A 66 5.14 -4.34 1.84
C GLY A 66 4.75 -3.77 0.48
N MET A 67 5.19 -2.55 0.16
CA MET A 67 4.98 -1.93 -1.15
C MET A 67 5.75 -2.66 -2.25
N ASN A 68 7.00 -3.07 -2.00
CA ASN A 68 7.78 -3.85 -2.96
C ASN A 68 7.08 -5.19 -3.26
N VAL A 69 6.61 -5.90 -2.23
CA VAL A 69 5.88 -7.16 -2.42
C VAL A 69 4.58 -6.92 -3.21
N LEU A 70 3.85 -5.83 -2.93
CA LEU A 70 2.65 -5.49 -3.69
C LEU A 70 2.99 -5.24 -5.17
N MET A 71 4.06 -4.49 -5.46
CA MET A 71 4.52 -4.25 -6.83
C MET A 71 4.94 -5.53 -7.55
N GLU A 72 5.62 -6.44 -6.86
CA GLU A 72 6.00 -7.76 -7.40
C GLU A 72 4.77 -8.59 -7.74
N VAL A 73 3.78 -8.68 -6.85
CA VAL A 73 2.52 -9.39 -7.13
C VAL A 73 1.82 -8.80 -8.36
N MET A 74 1.77 -7.47 -8.48
CA MET A 74 1.14 -6.80 -9.62
C MET A 74 1.92 -7.01 -10.93
N LYS A 75 3.23 -7.19 -10.86
CA LYS A 75 4.11 -7.47 -12.00
C LYS A 75 4.02 -8.94 -12.44
N ASP A 76 4.00 -9.87 -11.49
CA ASP A 76 3.98 -11.31 -11.75
C ASP A 76 2.61 -11.78 -12.25
N TYR A 77 1.54 -11.09 -11.86
CA TYR A 77 0.17 -11.39 -12.25
C TYR A 77 -0.51 -10.15 -12.87
N PRO A 78 -0.10 -9.69 -14.06
CA PRO A 78 -0.65 -8.49 -14.70
C PRO A 78 -2.15 -8.60 -15.00
N GLU A 79 -2.68 -9.82 -15.13
CA GLU A 79 -4.10 -10.07 -15.28
C GLU A 79 -4.94 -9.68 -14.04
N LEU A 80 -4.32 -9.48 -12.86
CA LEU A 80 -4.98 -8.92 -11.67
C LEU A 80 -5.65 -7.57 -11.97
N LEU A 81 -5.03 -6.76 -12.83
CA LEU A 81 -5.54 -5.46 -13.28
C LEU A 81 -6.87 -5.56 -14.03
N ARG A 82 -7.22 -6.76 -14.50
CA ARG A 82 -8.50 -7.03 -15.18
C ARG A 82 -9.63 -7.29 -14.21
N PHE A 83 -9.34 -7.56 -12.95
CA PHE A 83 -10.35 -7.83 -11.94
C PHE A 83 -10.79 -6.56 -11.24
N GLU A 84 -12.03 -6.58 -10.76
CA GLU A 84 -12.49 -5.51 -9.88
C GLU A 84 -11.62 -5.57 -8.61
N PRO A 85 -11.00 -4.45 -8.19
CA PRO A 85 -10.27 -4.43 -6.94
C PRO A 85 -11.20 -4.90 -5.81
N PRO A 86 -10.73 -5.77 -4.90
CA PRO A 86 -11.60 -6.38 -3.88
C PRO A 86 -12.22 -5.35 -2.91
N TRP A 87 -11.67 -4.12 -2.87
CA TRP A 87 -12.16 -3.01 -2.05
C TRP A 87 -13.06 -2.01 -2.81
N SER A 88 -13.32 -2.23 -4.09
CA SER A 88 -14.18 -1.34 -4.88
C SER A 88 -15.66 -1.64 -4.59
N GLN A 89 -16.40 -0.63 -4.15
CA GLN A 89 -17.87 -0.74 -4.02
C GLN A 89 -18.60 -0.68 -5.37
N SER A 90 -17.90 -0.32 -6.45
CA SER A 90 -18.49 -0.22 -7.78
C SER A 90 -18.51 -1.59 -8.45
N VAL A 91 -19.69 -2.18 -8.57
CA VAL A 91 -19.90 -3.40 -9.36
C VAL A 91 -20.15 -3.01 -10.81
N GLY A 92 -19.10 -2.56 -11.50
CA GLY A 92 -19.25 -2.05 -12.85
C GLY A 92 -18.12 -1.12 -13.25
N GLY A 93 -17.68 -1.25 -14.48
CA GLY A 93 -16.55 -0.52 -15.01
C GLY A 93 -15.94 -1.28 -16.17
N SER A 94 -15.45 -0.55 -17.15
CA SER A 94 -14.69 -1.14 -18.24
C SER A 94 -13.41 -1.79 -17.68
N LEU A 95 -12.74 -2.63 -18.48
CA LEU A 95 -11.39 -3.09 -18.15
C LEU A 95 -10.44 -1.91 -17.87
N SER A 96 -10.53 -0.86 -18.68
CA SER A 96 -9.74 0.37 -18.51
C SER A 96 -9.93 1.00 -17.14
N ASP A 97 -11.17 1.06 -16.64
CA ASP A 97 -11.45 1.66 -15.33
C ASP A 97 -10.85 0.82 -14.19
N ARG A 98 -10.96 -0.51 -14.28
CA ARG A 98 -10.39 -1.43 -13.27
C ARG A 98 -8.88 -1.33 -13.21
N THR A 99 -8.22 -1.33 -14.37
CA THR A 99 -6.76 -1.17 -14.48
C THR A 99 -6.31 0.18 -13.92
N LYS A 100 -7.01 1.27 -14.27
CA LYS A 100 -6.73 2.61 -13.74
C LYS A 100 -6.90 2.68 -12.22
N ARG A 101 -7.93 2.02 -11.65
CA ARG A 101 -8.16 1.98 -10.21
C ARG A 101 -7.00 1.31 -9.46
N TRP A 102 -6.56 0.14 -9.92
CA TRP A 102 -5.39 -0.54 -9.35
C TRP A 102 -4.13 0.32 -9.45
N SER A 103 -3.79 0.80 -10.65
CA SER A 103 -2.60 1.62 -10.88
C SER A 103 -2.61 2.85 -9.98
N LYS A 104 -3.69 3.63 -10.02
CA LYS A 104 -3.82 4.86 -9.23
C LYS A 104 -3.66 4.62 -7.73
N GLU A 105 -4.22 3.52 -7.23
CA GLU A 105 -4.12 3.19 -5.81
C GLU A 105 -2.70 2.81 -5.42
N VAL A 106 -2.05 1.95 -6.20
CA VAL A 106 -0.66 1.51 -5.98
C VAL A 106 0.28 2.72 -6.06
N ASP A 107 0.14 3.54 -7.10
CA ASP A 107 0.93 4.78 -7.28
C ASP A 107 0.73 5.76 -6.11
N SER A 108 -0.52 5.90 -5.63
CA SER A 108 -0.83 6.76 -4.48
C SER A 108 -0.21 6.26 -3.18
N ILE A 109 -0.13 4.94 -2.97
CA ILE A 109 0.52 4.35 -1.79
C ILE A 109 2.03 4.58 -1.87
N GLY A 110 2.65 4.31 -3.03
CA GLY A 110 4.07 4.53 -3.25
C GLY A 110 4.48 5.99 -3.02
N THR A 111 3.77 6.93 -3.64
CA THR A 111 4.00 8.37 -3.46
C THR A 111 3.93 8.77 -1.99
N LYS A 112 2.94 8.24 -1.25
CA LYS A 112 2.76 8.57 0.16
C LYS A 112 3.86 7.99 1.06
N ILE A 113 4.40 6.83 0.72
CA ILE A 113 5.59 6.27 1.38
C ILE A 113 6.79 7.18 1.16
N ASP A 114 7.01 7.64 -0.07
CA ASP A 114 8.12 8.54 -0.40
C ASP A 114 8.01 9.90 0.31
N ASP A 115 6.81 10.50 0.34
CA ASP A 115 6.55 11.75 1.06
C ASP A 115 6.82 11.60 2.57
N LEU A 116 6.41 10.47 3.15
CA LEU A 116 6.67 10.16 4.55
C LEU A 116 8.15 9.94 4.81
N ARG A 117 8.87 9.25 3.93
CA ARG A 117 10.32 9.07 4.01
C ARG A 117 11.03 10.42 4.08
N LEU A 118 10.74 11.32 3.14
CA LEU A 118 11.30 12.67 3.12
C LEU A 118 10.93 13.46 4.38
N SER A 119 9.69 13.32 4.86
CA SER A 119 9.23 13.98 6.08
C SER A 119 9.93 13.47 7.34
N ILE A 120 10.20 12.17 7.42
CA ILE A 120 10.91 11.53 8.53
C ILE A 120 12.39 11.92 8.49
N GLU A 121 13.04 11.86 7.32
CA GLU A 121 14.43 12.31 7.12
C GLU A 121 14.61 13.79 7.53
N ALA A 122 13.65 14.66 7.18
CA ALA A 122 13.69 16.06 7.57
C ALA A 122 13.50 16.30 9.08
N VAL A 123 12.81 15.40 9.78
CA VAL A 123 12.58 15.48 11.23
C VAL A 123 13.72 14.80 12.01
N GLY A 124 14.35 13.77 11.44
CA GLY A 124 15.42 12.98 12.05
C GLY A 124 16.84 13.35 11.61
N GLY A 125 17.10 14.63 11.27
CA GLY A 125 18.41 15.09 10.78
C GLY A 125 19.61 14.61 11.61
N PRO A 126 20.81 14.61 10.99
CA PRO A 126 21.88 13.60 11.06
C PRO A 126 22.26 13.06 12.45
#